data_AF-A0A838WQH1-F1
#
_entry.id   AF-A0A838WQH1-F1
#
_cell.length_a   1.000
_cell.length_b   1.000
_cell.length_c   1.000
_cell.angle_alpha   90.00
_cell.angle_beta   90.00
_cell.angle_gamma   90.00
#
_symmetry.space_group_name_H-M   'P 1'
#
loop_
_entity.id
_entity.type
_entity.pdbx_description
1 polymer ?
#
loop_
_entity_poly.entity_id
_entity_poly.type
_entity_poly.pdbx_seq_one_letter_code
_entity_poly.pdbx_strand_id
1 'polypeptide(L)' 'MTVPAPYEDLLRDILENGSPKGDRTGTGTLSVFGRQLRYDLSQSFPLLTTKKVYFKGVVGEL' A
#
# COMPACT_ATOMS: atom_id res chain seq x y z
N MET A 1 8.59 1.06 -21.26
CA MET A 1 7.25 1.29 -20.69
C MET A 1 7.34 0.97 -19.21
N THR A 2 7.07 1.94 -18.33
CA THR A 2 7.00 1.71 -16.88
C THR A 2 5.65 1.10 -16.55
N VAL A 3 5.65 -0.03 -15.85
CA VAL A 3 4.41 -0.61 -15.30
C VAL A 3 3.92 0.31 -14.18
N PRO A 4 2.64 0.72 -14.16
CA PRO A 4 2.09 1.48 -13.04
C PRO A 4 2.26 0.71 -11.73
N ALA A 5 2.83 1.34 -10.70
CA ALA A 5 3.08 0.73 -9.39
C ALA A 5 2.51 1.61 -8.26
N PRO A 6 1.17 1.79 -8.19
CA PRO A 6 0.56 2.77 -7.28
C PRO A 6 0.88 2.52 -5.80
N TYR A 7 1.04 1.25 -5.40
CA TYR A 7 1.38 0.88 -4.04
C TYR A 7 2.81 1.31 -3.67
N GLU A 8 3.78 1.02 -4.52
CA GLU A 8 5.18 1.40 -4.33
C GLU A 8 5.38 2.91 -4.38
N ASP A 9 4.64 3.62 -5.23
CA ASP A 9 4.67 5.08 -5.31
C ASP A 9 4.15 5.72 -4.01
N LEU A 10 3.10 5.15 -3.41
CA LEU A 10 2.61 5.59 -2.10
C LEU A 10 3.62 5.32 -0.98
N LEU A 11 4.26 4.15 -0.98
CA LEU A 11 5.30 3.85 0.02
C LEU A 11 6.46 4.84 -0.08
N ARG A 12 6.88 5.20 -1.30
CA ARG A 12 7.90 6.22 -1.53
C ARG A 12 7.47 7.58 -0.97
N ASP A 13 6.25 8.03 -1.27
CA ASP A 13 5.71 9.29 -0.74
C ASP A 13 5.65 9.30 0.80
N ILE A 14 5.29 8.19 1.43
CA ILE A 14 5.30 8.07 2.90
C ILE A 14 6.72 8.21 3.46
N LEU A 15 7.71 7.59 2.81
CA LEU A 15 9.10 7.63 3.28
C LEU A 15 9.74 9.02 3.08
N GLU A 16 9.38 9.71 2.00
CA GLU A 16 9.96 11.02 1.65
C GLU A 16 9.23 12.19 2.33
N ASN A 17 7.90 12.13 2.41
CA ASN A 17 7.05 13.26 2.84
C ASN A 17 6.24 12.97 4.12
N GLY A 18 6.35 11.76 4.68
CA GLY A 18 5.61 11.38 5.88
C GLY A 18 6.08 12.11 7.13
N SER A 19 5.12 12.54 7.96
CA SER A 19 5.41 13.09 9.28
C SER A 19 5.39 11.99 10.36
N PRO A 20 6.33 12.00 11.33
CA PRO A 20 6.29 11.09 12.47
C PRO A 20 5.01 11.24 13.28
N LYS A 21 4.38 10.13 13.63
CA LYS A 21 3.14 10.09 14.41
C LYS A 21 3.17 8.93 15.41
N GLY A 22 2.80 9.21 16.66
CA GLY A 22 2.61 8.18 17.68
C GLY A 22 1.42 7.27 17.35
N ASP A 23 1.51 6.00 17.77
CA ASP A 23 0.41 5.02 17.70
C ASP A 23 0.04 4.52 19.10
N ARG A 24 -1.00 3.68 19.19
CA ARG A 24 -1.52 3.13 20.46
C ARG A 24 -0.51 2.25 21.20
N THR A 25 0.41 1.61 20.48
CA THR A 25 1.39 0.67 21.05
C THR A 25 2.73 1.31 21.36
N GLY A 26 2.92 2.59 21.03
CA GLY A 26 4.15 3.32 21.26
C GLY A 26 5.27 3.01 20.27
N THR A 27 4.98 2.36 19.13
CA THR A 27 5.97 2.01 18.11
C THR A 27 6.25 3.21 17.18
N GLY A 28 5.19 3.90 16.78
CA GLY A 28 5.27 5.08 15.93
C GLY A 28 5.21 4.75 14.43
N THR A 29 4.84 5.75 13.64
CA THR A 29 4.63 5.63 12.18
C THR A 29 5.10 6.88 11.45
N LEU A 30 5.38 6.76 10.15
CA LEU A 30 5.39 7.89 9.21
C LEU A 30 4.03 7.95 8.53
N SER A 31 3.45 9.15 8.44
CA SER A 31 2.08 9.31 7.94
C SER A 31 1.94 10.50 6.98
N VAL A 32 1.21 10.27 5.90
CA VAL A 32 0.70 11.29 4.97
C VAL A 32 -0.82 11.23 4.97
N PHE A 33 -1.48 12.36 4.69
CA PHE A 33 -2.95 12.45 4.70
C PHE A 33 -3.54 12.51 3.28
N GLY A 34 -4.67 11.83 3.07
CA GLY A 34 -5.50 12.01 1.87
C GLY A 34 -4.94 11.48 0.55
N ARG A 35 -4.06 10.46 0.58
CA ARG A 35 -3.59 9.82 -0.66
C ARG A 35 -4.62 8.85 -1.22
N GLN A 36 -4.72 8.78 -2.55
CA GLN A 36 -5.66 7.91 -3.25
C GLN A 36 -4.90 6.96 -4.18
N LEU A 37 -5.29 5.68 -4.16
CA LEU A 37 -4.84 4.66 -5.11
C LEU A 37 -5.99 4.29 -6.05
N ARG A 38 -5.65 3.93 -7.29
CA ARG A 38 -6.60 3.46 -8.30
C ARG A 38 -6.02 2.24 -9.01
N TYR A 39 -6.86 1.23 -9.22
CA TYR A 39 -6.53 0.00 -9.93
C TYR A 39 -7.59 -0.26 -10.99
N ASP A 40 -7.18 -0.57 -12.21
CA ASP A 40 -8.09 -0.96 -13.29
C ASP A 40 -8.33 -2.47 -13.24
N LEU A 41 -9.49 -2.86 -12.72
CA LEU A 41 -9.87 -4.27 -12.59
C LEU A 41 -10.21 -4.94 -13.93
N SER A 42 -10.40 -4.18 -15.00
CA SER A 42 -10.57 -4.74 -16.35
C SER A 42 -9.26 -5.32 -16.90
N GLN A 43 -8.12 -4.82 -16.41
CA GLN A 43 -6.80 -5.27 -16.85
C GLN A 43 -6.33 -6.50 -16.05
N SER A 44 -6.50 -6.47 -14.73
CA SER A 44 -6.09 -7.57 -13.84
C SER A 44 -6.61 -7.40 -12.41
N PHE A 45 -6.47 -8.46 -11.61
CA PHE A 45 -6.67 -8.39 -10.17
C PHE A 45 -5.43 -7.79 -9.48
N PRO A 46 -5.56 -6.77 -8.62
CA PRO A 46 -4.45 -6.00 -8.05
C PRO A 46 -3.76 -6.74 -6.88
N LEU A 47 -3.25 -7.95 -7.14
CA LEU A 47 -2.42 -8.68 -6.20
C LEU A 47 -0.96 -8.21 -6.32
N LEU A 48 -0.37 -7.76 -5.21
CA LEU A 48 1.03 -7.32 -5.20
C LEU A 48 1.96 -8.48 -5.61
N THR A 49 2.90 -8.17 -6.50
CA THR A 49 3.89 -9.14 -7.02
C THR A 49 5.29 -8.90 -6.47
N THR A 50 5.58 -7.68 -6.01
CA THR A 50 6.84 -7.29 -5.36
C THR A 50 7.04 -7.95 -3.99
N LYS A 51 5.95 -8.47 -3.41
CA LYS A 51 5.96 -9.32 -2.21
C LYS A 51 4.79 -10.30 -2.27
N LYS A 52 5.05 -11.58 -1.95
CA LYS A 52 4.01 -12.61 -1.90
C LYS A 52 2.94 -12.26 -0.86
N VAL A 53 1.69 -12.16 -1.31
CA VAL A 53 0.51 -11.94 -0.47
C VAL A 53 -0.08 -13.29 -0.04
N TYR A 54 -0.56 -13.38 1.20
CA TYR A 54 -1.25 -14.57 1.70
C TYR A 54 -2.71 -14.64 1.20
N PHE A 55 -2.88 -14.96 -0.10
CA PHE A 55 -4.18 -14.90 -0.77
C PHE A 55 -5.25 -15.84 -0.16
N LYS A 56 -4.85 -17.02 0.33
CA LYS A 56 -5.79 -17.94 1.00
C LYS A 56 -6.42 -17.31 2.25
N GLY A 57 -5.65 -16.53 3.02
CA GLY A 57 -6.17 -15.80 4.16
C GLY A 57 -7.12 -14.68 3.74
N VAL A 58 -6.75 -13.92 2.71
CA VAL A 58 -7.61 -12.86 2.15
C VAL A 58 -8.98 -13.39 1.74
N VAL A 59 -9.02 -14.52 1.03
CA VAL A 59 -10.30 -15.13 0.60
C VAL A 59 -11.08 -15.74 1.77
N GLY A 60 -10.40 -16.30 2.77
CA GLY A 60 -11.07 -16.91 3.93
C GLY A 60 -11.61 -15.91 4.95
N GLU A 61 -11.10 -14.67 4.95
CA GLU A 61 -11.58 -13.57 5.81
C GLU A 61 -12.71 -12.76 5.16
N LEU A 62 -12.76 -12.71 3.82
CA LEU A 62 -13.75 -11.95 3.04
C LEU A 62 -15.19 -12.45 3.25
#